data_AF-A0A2N5IB79-F1
#
_entry.id   AF-A0A2N5IB79-F1
#
_cell.length_a   1.000
_cell.length_b   1.000
_cell.length_c   1.000
_cell.angle_alpha   90.00
_cell.angle_beta   90.00
_cell.angle_gamma   90.00
#
_symmetry.space_group_name_H-M   'P 1'
#
loop_
_entity.id
_entity.type
_entity.pdbx_description
1 polymer ?
#
loop_
_entity_poly.entity_id
_entity_poly.type
_entity_poly.pdbx_seq_one_letter_code
_entity_poly.pdbx_strand_id
1 'polypeptide(L)'
;MAESLNYNEVMQFMKEFKVDLINRFDELIIDEPTNTYVGIGRCKDMEDVKTYVVYALCRPIGKGLDDTSATRLLNRVNSYFQTNLTKQDMRLMYNKLCSVSKLEEFKDFIKRGFPMQELED
;
A
#
# COMPACT_ATOMS: atom_id res chain seq x y z
N MET A 1 -21.34 -17.33 1.12
CA MET A 1 -20.04 -17.70 1.71
C MET A 1 -19.11 -16.55 1.41
N ALA A 2 -18.44 -15.95 2.39
CA ALA A 2 -17.42 -14.96 2.08
C ALA A 2 -16.33 -15.67 1.29
N GLU A 3 -16.04 -15.21 0.07
CA GLU A 3 -14.92 -15.73 -0.70
C GLU A 3 -13.65 -15.51 0.12
N SER A 4 -12.95 -16.61 0.41
CA SER A 4 -11.66 -16.56 1.06
C SER A 4 -10.67 -15.90 0.11
N LEU A 5 -9.78 -15.05 0.63
CA LEU A 5 -8.70 -14.41 -0.13
C LEU A 5 -7.96 -15.43 -1.00
N ASN A 6 -7.83 -15.15 -2.30
CA ASN A 6 -7.14 -16.03 -3.23
C ASN A 6 -5.62 -15.85 -3.13
N TYR A 7 -4.95 -16.76 -2.42
CA TYR A 7 -3.49 -16.67 -2.22
C TYR A 7 -2.68 -16.77 -3.52
N ASN A 8 -3.21 -17.34 -4.61
CA ASN A 8 -2.50 -17.30 -5.89
C ASN A 8 -2.39 -15.88 -6.43
N GLU A 9 -3.45 -15.07 -6.26
CA GLU A 9 -3.44 -13.65 -6.63
C GLU A 9 -2.52 -12.84 -5.71
N VAL A 10 -2.48 -13.19 -4.42
CA VAL A 10 -1.53 -12.58 -3.47
C VAL A 10 -0.10 -12.86 -3.89
N MET A 11 0.24 -14.11 -4.24
CA MET A 11 1.60 -14.46 -4.68
C MET A 11 1.97 -13.77 -6.00
N GLN A 12 1.02 -13.63 -6.93
CA GLN A 12 1.24 -12.87 -8.16
C GLN A 12 1.49 -11.38 -7.86
N PHE A 13 0.67 -10.78 -7.00
CA PHE A 13 0.86 -9.41 -6.52
C PHE A 13 2.22 -9.22 -5.86
N MET A 14 2.64 -10.13 -4.99
CA MET A 14 3.94 -10.09 -4.33
C MET A 14 5.08 -10.03 -5.35
N LYS A 15 5.01 -10.84 -6.41
CA LYS A 15 6.01 -10.85 -7.48
C LYS A 15 6.03 -9.54 -8.26
N GLU A 16 4.87 -9.01 -8.62
CA GLU A 16 4.74 -7.77 -9.43
C GLU A 16 5.13 -6.52 -8.64
N PHE A 17 4.64 -6.40 -7.40
CA PHE A 17 4.93 -5.30 -6.49
C PHE A 17 6.32 -5.38 -5.87
N LYS A 18 6.95 -6.57 -5.94
CA LYS A 18 8.24 -6.90 -5.29
C LYS A 18 8.13 -6.81 -3.77
N VAL A 19 7.17 -7.52 -3.20
CA VAL A 19 7.11 -7.83 -1.76
C VAL A 19 8.17 -8.88 -1.46
N ASP A 20 8.90 -8.74 -0.36
CA ASP A 20 10.03 -9.60 -0.05
C ASP A 20 9.58 -11.01 0.37
N LEU A 21 8.63 -11.11 1.31
CA LEU A 21 8.05 -12.40 1.71
C LEU A 21 6.69 -12.25 2.40
N ILE A 22 5.98 -13.38 2.56
CA ILE A 22 4.83 -13.53 3.45
C ILE A 22 5.21 -14.48 4.58
N ASN A 23 4.95 -14.10 5.83
CA ASN A 23 5.26 -14.93 6.98
C ASN A 23 4.07 -15.82 7.39
N ARG A 24 4.28 -16.71 8.37
CA ARG A 24 3.25 -17.63 8.89
C ARG A 24 2.07 -16.97 9.62
N PHE A 25 2.12 -15.66 9.84
CA PHE A 25 1.10 -14.87 10.52
C PHE A 25 0.27 -14.02 9.54
N ASP A 26 0.34 -14.35 8.25
CA ASP A 26 -0.30 -13.60 7.16
C ASP A 26 0.15 -12.14 7.13
N GLU A 27 1.43 -11.87 7.42
CA GLU A 27 2.03 -10.55 7.22
C GLU A 27 2.85 -10.54 5.94
N LEU A 28 2.53 -9.61 5.05
CA LEU A 28 3.38 -9.25 3.93
C LEU A 28 4.51 -8.39 4.45
N ILE A 29 5.73 -8.90 4.37
CA ILE A 29 6.95 -8.11 4.57
C ILE A 29 7.24 -7.43 3.24
N ILE A 30 6.78 -6.18 3.11
CA ILE A 30 6.85 -5.41 1.87
C ILE A 30 8.29 -5.09 1.52
N ASP A 31 9.09 -4.73 2.54
CA ASP A 31 10.50 -4.44 2.39
C ASP A 31 11.24 -4.65 3.72
N GLU A 32 12.05 -5.71 3.78
CA GLU A 32 12.86 -6.10 4.95
C GLU A 32 13.85 -5.00 5.38
N PRO A 33 14.60 -4.32 4.47
CA PRO A 33 15.56 -3.28 4.86
C PRO A 33 14.93 -2.13 5.64
N THR A 34 13.68 -1.78 5.34
CA THR A 34 12.95 -0.69 6.01
C THR A 34 12.03 -1.18 7.12
N ASN A 35 11.98 -2.50 7.35
CA ASN A 35 11.04 -3.14 8.26
C ASN A 35 9.58 -2.70 8.01
N THR A 36 9.19 -2.60 6.73
CA THR A 36 7.83 -2.21 6.34
C THR A 36 7.02 -3.47 6.06
N TYR A 37 5.93 -3.67 6.80
CA TYR A 37 5.08 -4.85 6.69
C TYR A 37 3.61 -4.51 6.94
N VAL A 38 2.72 -5.42 6.53
CA VAL A 38 1.28 -5.30 6.79
C VAL A 38 0.61 -6.66 6.93
N GLY A 39 -0.28 -6.80 7.91
CA GLY A 39 -1.10 -7.99 8.09
C GLY A 39 -2.25 -8.05 7.10
N ILE A 40 -2.43 -9.17 6.41
CA ILE A 40 -3.48 -9.40 5.41
C ILE A 40 -4.51 -10.46 5.83
N GLY A 41 -4.37 -11.09 7.00
CA GLY A 41 -5.27 -12.15 7.47
C GLY A 41 -6.75 -11.74 7.67
N ARG A 42 -7.09 -10.45 7.55
CA ARG A 42 -8.47 -9.93 7.56
C ARG A 42 -8.95 -9.40 6.20
N CYS A 43 -8.12 -9.46 5.16
CA CYS A 43 -8.47 -9.03 3.82
C CYS A 43 -9.48 -10.02 3.21
N LYS A 44 -10.52 -9.48 2.57
CA LYS A 44 -11.55 -10.26 1.88
C LYS A 44 -11.19 -10.51 0.42
N ASP A 45 -10.49 -9.56 -0.19
CA ASP A 45 -10.14 -9.56 -1.61
C ASP A 45 -8.78 -8.90 -1.85
N MET A 46 -8.31 -8.94 -3.11
CA MET A 46 -7.05 -8.31 -3.50
C MET A 46 -7.06 -6.78 -3.38
N GLU A 47 -8.23 -6.15 -3.43
CA GLU A 47 -8.33 -4.70 -3.27
C GLU A 47 -8.08 -4.29 -1.82
N ASP A 48 -8.49 -5.10 -0.84
CA ASP A 48 -8.09 -4.93 0.56
C ASP A 48 -6.58 -5.05 0.72
N VAL A 49 -5.97 -6.10 0.13
CA VAL A 49 -4.52 -6.33 0.20
C VAL A 49 -3.75 -5.12 -0.34
N LYS A 50 -4.10 -4.65 -1.55
CA LYS A 50 -3.49 -3.47 -2.17
C LYS A 50 -3.67 -2.23 -1.30
N THR A 51 -4.87 -2.01 -0.75
CA THR A 51 -5.17 -0.87 0.13
C THR A 51 -4.28 -0.88 1.37
N TYR A 52 -4.17 -2.02 2.04
CA TYR A 52 -3.35 -2.18 3.23
C TYR A 52 -1.84 -2.01 2.94
N VAL A 53 -1.37 -2.49 1.79
CA VAL A 53 0.03 -2.27 1.36
C VAL A 53 0.31 -0.79 1.15
N VAL A 54 -0.55 -0.07 0.42
CA VAL A 54 -0.38 1.37 0.22
C VAL A 54 -0.49 2.12 1.55
N TYR A 55 -1.44 1.75 2.41
CA TYR A 55 -1.60 2.31 3.76
C TYR A 55 -0.32 2.19 4.60
N ALA A 56 0.28 1.00 4.61
CA ALA A 56 1.53 0.76 5.33
C ALA A 56 2.71 1.57 4.76
N LEU A 57 2.67 1.94 3.47
CA LEU A 57 3.72 2.66 2.77
C LEU A 57 3.59 4.20 2.84
N CYS A 58 2.39 4.75 3.00
CA CYS A 58 2.16 6.20 3.00
C CYS A 58 3.02 6.95 4.03
N ARG A 59 3.03 6.50 5.29
CA ARG A 59 3.84 7.11 6.37
C ARG A 59 5.35 6.99 6.14
N PRO A 60 5.92 5.78 5.94
CA PRO A 60 7.36 5.62 5.78
C PRO A 60 7.88 6.38 4.56
N ILE A 61 7.20 6.33 3.41
CA ILE A 61 7.63 7.07 2.22
C ILE A 61 7.47 8.58 2.42
N GLY A 62 6.33 9.03 2.97
CA GLY A 62 6.02 10.45 3.06
C GLY A 62 6.87 11.22 4.08
N LYS A 63 7.29 10.57 5.19
CA LYS A 63 8.10 11.24 6.23
C LYS A 63 8.89 10.34 7.19
N GLY A 64 8.93 9.01 6.98
CA GLY A 64 9.52 8.08 7.94
C GLY A 64 10.89 7.50 7.55
N LEU A 65 11.21 7.47 6.26
CA LEU A 65 12.44 6.88 5.72
C LEU A 65 13.38 7.95 5.16
N ASP A 66 14.65 7.58 4.99
CA ASP A 66 15.62 8.36 4.22
C ASP A 66 15.19 8.47 2.74
N ASP A 67 15.74 9.45 2.03
CA ASP A 67 15.35 9.74 0.65
C ASP A 67 15.59 8.56 -0.31
N THR A 68 16.65 7.77 -0.09
CA THR A 68 16.98 6.63 -0.97
C THR A 68 15.93 5.53 -0.81
N SER A 69 15.65 5.15 0.43
CA SER A 69 14.65 4.12 0.75
C SER A 69 13.24 4.56 0.35
N ALA A 70 12.87 5.81 0.66
CA ALA A 70 11.57 6.37 0.29
C ALA A 70 11.38 6.39 -1.24
N THR A 71 12.39 6.83 -2.00
CA THR A 71 12.34 6.86 -3.47
C THR A 71 12.22 5.47 -4.06
N ARG A 72 12.99 4.50 -3.54
CA ARG A 72 12.92 3.10 -4.00
C ARG A 72 11.52 2.50 -3.83
N LEU A 73 10.88 2.71 -2.68
CA LEU A 73 9.54 2.20 -2.41
C LEU A 73 8.45 2.97 -3.18
N LEU A 74 8.58 4.30 -3.30
CA LEU A 74 7.68 5.11 -4.13
C LEU A 74 7.68 4.63 -5.58
N ASN A 75 8.87 4.31 -6.12
CA ASN A 75 8.99 3.76 -7.48
C ASN A 75 8.27 2.42 -7.64
N ARG A 76 8.22 1.56 -6.61
CA ARG A 76 7.42 0.31 -6.65
C ARG A 76 5.93 0.63 -6.73
N VAL A 77 5.43 1.56 -5.90
CA VAL A 77 4.04 2.03 -5.92
C VAL A 77 3.68 2.59 -7.30
N ASN A 78 4.47 3.54 -7.80
CA ASN A 78 4.24 4.19 -9.09
C ASN A 78 4.27 3.21 -10.26
N SER A 79 5.21 2.25 -10.25
CA SER A 79 5.31 1.24 -11.31
C SER A 79 4.12 0.29 -11.30
N TYR A 80 3.71 -0.20 -10.13
CA TYR A 80 2.62 -1.18 -10.02
C TYR A 80 1.25 -0.55 -10.35
N PHE A 81 0.97 0.63 -9.79
CA PHE A 81 -0.31 1.32 -10.00
C PHE A 81 -0.32 2.23 -11.23
N GLN A 82 0.77 2.27 -12.01
CA GLN A 82 0.91 3.11 -13.20
C GLN A 82 0.59 4.60 -12.94
N THR A 83 1.15 5.13 -11.86
CA THR A 83 0.93 6.50 -11.40
C THR A 83 2.25 7.27 -11.25
N ASN A 84 2.18 8.56 -10.94
CA ASN A 84 3.33 9.44 -10.77
C ASN A 84 3.26 10.19 -9.43
N LEU A 85 2.95 9.46 -8.35
CA LEU A 85 2.88 10.01 -7.00
C LEU A 85 4.26 10.50 -6.55
N THR A 86 4.25 11.54 -5.74
CA THR A 86 5.42 12.11 -5.07
C THR A 86 5.45 11.71 -3.60
N LYS A 87 6.60 11.94 -2.93
CA LYS A 87 6.68 11.79 -1.46
C LYS A 87 5.66 12.67 -0.74
N GLN A 88 5.38 13.86 -1.29
CA GLN A 88 4.39 14.77 -0.71
C GLN A 88 2.97 14.21 -0.85
N ASP A 89 2.64 13.56 -1.96
CA ASP A 89 1.35 12.88 -2.15
C ASP A 89 1.17 11.75 -1.13
N MET A 90 2.21 10.93 -0.92
CA MET A 90 2.19 9.88 0.10
C MET A 90 1.96 10.46 1.50
N ARG A 91 2.56 11.61 1.80
CA ARG A 91 2.35 12.33 3.06
C ARG A 91 0.93 12.90 3.17
N LEU A 92 0.36 13.40 2.09
CA LEU A 92 -0.98 13.96 2.06
C LEU A 92 -2.03 12.86 2.27
N MET A 93 -1.92 11.74 1.55
CA MET A 93 -2.73 10.54 1.77
C MET A 93 -2.62 10.02 3.21
N TYR A 94 -1.40 9.99 3.77
CA TYR A 94 -1.20 9.63 5.18
C TYR A 94 -2.00 10.53 6.12
N ASN A 95 -1.96 11.85 5.92
CA ASN A 95 -2.62 12.80 6.82
C ASN A 95 -4.15 12.82 6.66
N LYS A 96 -4.66 12.65 5.43
CA LYS A 96 -6.08 12.86 5.11
C LYS A 96 -6.89 11.56 5.08
N LEU A 97 -6.27 10.43 4.69
CA LEU A 97 -6.96 9.16 4.41
C LEU A 97 -6.50 7.98 5.28
N CYS A 98 -5.25 7.95 5.77
CA CYS A 98 -4.75 6.82 6.56
C CYS A 98 -5.27 6.81 8.01
N SER A 99 -6.55 6.50 8.16
CA SER A 99 -7.22 6.21 9.44
C SER A 99 -8.17 5.03 9.28
N VAL A 100 -8.37 4.24 10.34
CA VAL A 100 -9.23 3.04 10.28
C VAL A 100 -10.66 3.39 9.84
N SER A 101 -11.19 4.54 10.26
CA SER A 101 -12.53 5.01 9.88
C SER A 101 -12.67 5.38 8.41
N LYS A 102 -11.56 5.57 7.69
CA LYS A 102 -11.52 5.99 6.28
C LYS A 102 -11.00 4.89 5.34
N LEU A 103 -10.89 3.65 5.81
CA LEU A 103 -10.30 2.59 5.01
C LEU A 103 -11.06 2.34 3.69
N GLU A 104 -12.39 2.35 3.72
CA GLU A 104 -13.21 2.21 2.51
C GLU A 104 -13.08 3.41 1.57
N GLU A 105 -13.03 4.63 2.11
CA GLU A 105 -12.76 5.87 1.34
C GLU A 105 -11.38 5.78 0.66
N PHE A 106 -10.38 5.25 1.38
CA PHE A 106 -9.04 5.09 0.86
C PHE A 106 -8.95 3.98 -0.21
N LYS A 107 -9.66 2.87 -0.01
CA LYS A 107 -9.79 1.79 -1.00
C LYS A 107 -10.38 2.33 -2.31
N ASP A 108 -11.47 3.10 -2.22
CA ASP A 108 -12.08 3.75 -3.38
C ASP A 108 -11.12 4.77 -4.04
N PHE A 109 -10.42 5.58 -3.26
CA PHE A 109 -9.41 6.52 -3.74
C PHE A 109 -8.30 5.84 -4.56
N ILE A 110 -7.77 4.72 -4.08
CA ILE A 110 -6.76 3.91 -4.79
C ILE A 110 -7.35 3.33 -6.08
N LYS A 111 -8.56 2.76 -6.02
CA LYS A 111 -9.25 2.16 -7.16
C LYS A 111 -9.52 3.16 -8.28
N ARG A 112 -9.81 4.42 -7.94
CA ARG A 112 -10.01 5.52 -8.89
C ARG A 112 -8.70 6.09 -9.46
N GLY A 113 -7.55 5.54 -9.08
CA GLY A 113 -6.25 5.95 -9.63
C GLY A 113 -5.62 7.13 -8.91
N PHE A 114 -5.87 7.29 -7.61
CA PHE A 114 -5.26 8.33 -6.76
C PHE A 114 -5.57 9.77 -7.22
N PRO A 115 -6.83 10.22 -7.19
CA PRO A 115 -7.21 11.58 -7.56
C PRO A 115 -6.73 12.61 -6.54
N MET A 116 -5.42 12.88 -6.52
CA MET A 116 -4.72 13.70 -5.52
C MET A 116 -5.29 15.11 -5.38
N GLN A 117 -5.87 15.68 -6.44
CA GLN A 117 -6.56 16.97 -6.43
C GLN A 117 -7.74 17.03 -5.44
N GLU A 118 -8.33 15.90 -5.04
CA GLU A 118 -9.40 15.84 -4.04
C GLU A 118 -8.89 16.01 -2.60
N LEU A 119 -7.57 15.89 -2.40
CA LEU A 119 -6.91 16.02 -1.10
C LEU A 119 -6.20 17.36 -0.91
N GLU A 120 -6.06 18.13 -1.99
CA GLU A 120 -5.55 19.50 -1.99
C GLU A 120 -6.66 20.44 -1.50
N ASP A 121 -6.35 21.29 -0.51
CA ASP A 121 -7.28 22.27 0.06
C ASP A 121 -7.42 23.50 -0.86
#